data_AF-A0AAD2CST3-F1
#
_entry.id   AF-A0AAD2CST3-F1
#
_cell.length_a   1.000
_cell.length_b   1.000
_cell.length_c   1.000
_cell.angle_alpha   90.00
_cell.angle_beta   90.00
_cell.angle_gamma   90.00
#
_symmetry.space_group_name_H-M   'P 1'
#
loop_
_entity.id
_entity.type
_entity.pdbx_description
1 polymer ?
#
loop_
_entity_poly.entity_id
_entity_poly.type
_entity_poly.pdbx_seq_one_letter_code
_entity_poly.pdbx_strand_id
1 'polypeptide(L)'
;MLQGKIIVWHWALLGSVLMVLASLPTAHGFVTPNSPLCHRRSPLSASTKTTDDGYDGLGEYDPSEGIKPEREVVVGDPQIRLKEKERDVTSILRELAAIQQQGPQKYCILGTRHCSYLHQQIVELLAYALVLSGNHVFTSGAGGTNAATIRGALRAEREDLLTVVLPQSMDRQTKESQQLVKKVKDVVTMPQNDDMSLDMASRICNSYLLSQTDQLISFAFHESSTVIEATKEAKELDMLVTTLFLD
;
A
#
# COMPACT_ATOMS: atom_id res chain seq x y z
N MET A 1 -28.83 -5.07 61.37
CA MET A 1 -29.86 -5.89 60.69
C MET A 1 -30.10 -5.26 59.32
N LEU A 2 -29.79 -5.82 58.15
CA LEU A 2 -29.23 -7.09 57.72
C LEU A 2 -28.13 -6.79 56.68
N GLN A 3 -27.05 -7.56 56.73
CA GLN A 3 -26.10 -7.72 55.63
C GLN A 3 -26.64 -8.70 54.58
N GLY A 4 -26.11 -8.59 53.35
CA GLY A 4 -25.65 -9.76 52.59
C GLY A 4 -26.63 -10.42 51.61
N LYS A 5 -26.46 -10.15 50.31
CA LYS A 5 -26.69 -11.10 49.20
C LYS A 5 -25.64 -10.84 48.10
N ILE A 6 -24.56 -11.63 48.03
CA ILE A 6 -24.33 -12.72 47.04
C ILE A 6 -24.12 -12.13 45.63
N ILE A 7 -22.91 -11.78 45.15
CA ILE A 7 -21.78 -12.65 44.71
C ILE A 7 -22.19 -14.10 44.47
N VAL A 8 -22.67 -14.44 43.27
CA VAL A 8 -22.38 -15.68 42.50
C VAL A 8 -22.95 -15.50 41.08
N TRP A 9 -22.22 -14.89 40.15
CA TRP A 9 -22.40 -15.07 38.69
C TRP A 9 -21.07 -14.80 37.98
N HIS A 10 -20.04 -15.51 38.42
CA HIS A 10 -18.80 -15.75 37.69
C HIS A 10 -18.49 -17.22 37.96
N TRP A 11 -18.10 -17.99 36.95
CA TRP A 11 -17.83 -19.44 36.97
C TRP A 11 -18.96 -20.39 36.52
N ALA A 12 -19.59 -20.11 35.38
CA ALA A 12 -20.21 -21.15 34.57
C ALA A 12 -20.15 -20.76 33.08
N LEU A 13 -18.98 -20.99 32.45
CA LEU A 13 -18.80 -21.16 30.99
C LEU A 13 -17.31 -21.39 30.58
N LEU A 14 -16.43 -21.70 31.54
CA LEU A 14 -15.11 -22.30 31.30
C LEU A 14 -15.23 -23.79 31.62
N GLY A 15 -15.56 -24.62 30.63
CA GLY A 15 -15.75 -26.05 30.84
C GLY A 15 -16.33 -26.80 29.65
N SER A 16 -15.73 -26.67 28.47
CA SER A 16 -15.90 -27.65 27.39
C SER A 16 -14.55 -27.86 26.71
N VAL A 17 -13.77 -28.64 27.45
CA VAL A 17 -12.53 -29.29 27.10
C VAL A 17 -12.83 -30.35 26.03
N LEU A 18 -12.13 -30.25 24.89
CA LEU A 18 -11.38 -31.36 24.29
C LEU A 18 -12.18 -32.61 23.83
N MET A 19 -12.61 -32.61 22.57
CA MET A 19 -12.75 -33.76 21.66
C MET A 19 -13.22 -33.13 20.35
N VAL A 20 -12.44 -33.06 19.27
CA VAL A 20 -12.19 -34.15 18.33
C VAL A 20 -10.89 -33.87 17.56
N LEU A 21 -9.87 -34.67 17.81
CA LEU A 21 -8.68 -34.86 16.97
C LEU A 21 -8.63 -36.36 16.68
N ALA A 22 -9.07 -36.79 15.49
CA ALA A 22 -8.70 -38.06 14.89
C ALA A 22 -9.34 -38.17 13.49
N SER A 23 -8.54 -38.08 12.43
CA SER A 23 -8.54 -39.00 11.27
C SER A 23 -7.73 -38.40 10.12
N LEU A 24 -6.43 -38.68 10.13
CA LEU A 24 -5.57 -38.70 8.94
C LEU A 24 -5.57 -40.12 8.36
N PRO A 25 -5.45 -40.26 7.03
CA PRO A 25 -4.69 -41.34 6.45
C PRO A 25 -3.46 -40.83 5.68
N THR A 26 -2.29 -41.31 6.12
CA THR A 26 -1.05 -41.58 5.36
C THR A 26 -1.33 -42.65 4.27
N ALA A 27 -0.60 -42.86 3.17
CA ALA A 27 0.62 -42.32 2.57
C ALA A 27 0.72 -42.89 1.11
N HIS A 28 1.76 -42.43 0.39
CA HIS A 28 2.49 -43.05 -0.74
C HIS A 28 2.33 -42.43 -2.13
N GLY A 29 3.49 -42.08 -2.72
CA GLY A 29 3.63 -41.88 -4.17
C GLY A 29 4.76 -40.93 -4.59
N PHE A 30 6.00 -41.30 -4.30
CA PHE A 30 7.21 -40.73 -4.88
C PHE A 30 7.18 -40.85 -6.42
N VAL A 31 7.78 -39.89 -7.16
CA VAL A 31 8.58 -40.06 -8.41
C VAL A 31 8.71 -38.71 -9.13
N THR A 32 9.93 -38.17 -9.18
CA THR A 32 10.41 -37.24 -10.22
C THR A 32 10.86 -38.06 -11.45
N PRO A 33 10.84 -37.47 -12.65
CA PRO A 33 12.10 -37.54 -13.40
C PRO A 33 12.42 -36.32 -14.27
N ASN A 34 13.74 -36.19 -14.42
CA ASN A 34 14.55 -35.41 -15.35
C ASN A 34 13.98 -35.14 -16.75
N SER A 35 14.39 -33.99 -17.26
CA SER A 35 14.53 -33.62 -18.66
C SER A 35 15.46 -34.56 -19.45
N PRO A 36 15.30 -34.60 -20.78
CA PRO A 36 16.47 -34.75 -21.65
C PRO A 36 16.51 -33.74 -22.80
N LEU A 37 17.75 -33.40 -23.16
CA LEU A 37 18.19 -32.75 -24.39
C LEU A 37 17.75 -33.51 -25.65
N CYS A 38 17.46 -32.79 -26.74
CA CYS A 38 17.67 -33.32 -28.08
C CYS A 38 18.16 -32.23 -29.05
N HIS A 39 19.36 -32.47 -29.58
CA HIS A 39 19.91 -31.87 -30.79
C HIS A 39 19.36 -32.58 -32.04
N ARG A 40 19.19 -31.86 -33.17
CA ARG A 40 20.06 -31.94 -34.39
C ARG A 40 19.31 -31.80 -35.76
N ARG A 41 19.64 -30.71 -36.49
CA ARG A 41 19.96 -30.52 -37.95
C ARG A 41 18.94 -30.84 -39.07
N SER A 42 18.51 -29.86 -39.90
CA SER A 42 19.07 -29.35 -41.20
C SER A 42 18.32 -29.95 -42.44
N PRO A 43 18.32 -29.40 -43.69
CA PRO A 43 19.29 -28.48 -44.33
C PRO A 43 18.72 -27.32 -45.23
N LEU A 44 19.68 -26.68 -45.92
CA LEU A 44 19.77 -25.42 -46.67
C LEU A 44 18.93 -25.25 -47.96
N SER A 45 18.70 -23.99 -48.35
CA SER A 45 19.04 -23.49 -49.71
C SER A 45 19.38 -21.99 -49.70
N ALA A 46 20.37 -21.60 -50.49
CA ALA A 46 21.13 -20.34 -50.47
C ALA A 46 20.61 -19.24 -51.41
N SER A 47 20.96 -17.97 -51.11
CA SER A 47 21.34 -16.97 -52.13
C SER A 47 22.13 -15.78 -51.53
N THR A 48 23.43 -15.78 -51.82
CA THR A 48 24.38 -14.69 -52.14
C THR A 48 24.50 -13.35 -51.35
N LYS A 49 25.65 -13.25 -50.65
CA LYS A 49 26.68 -12.17 -50.54
C LYS A 49 26.28 -10.67 -50.50
N THR A 50 26.69 -9.99 -49.43
CA THR A 50 27.73 -8.93 -49.44
C THR A 50 28.30 -8.75 -48.03
N THR A 51 29.61 -8.60 -47.97
CA THR A 51 30.49 -8.41 -46.80
C THR A 51 30.43 -6.98 -46.29
N ASP A 52 30.33 -6.78 -44.97
CA ASP A 52 31.00 -5.65 -44.30
C ASP A 52 31.20 -6.00 -42.82
N ASP A 53 32.47 -6.04 -42.42
CA ASP A 53 32.92 -6.55 -41.14
C ASP A 53 32.93 -5.41 -40.11
N GLY A 54 32.11 -5.54 -39.07
CA GLY A 54 32.12 -4.61 -37.96
C GLY A 54 33.39 -4.77 -37.11
N TYR A 55 34.22 -3.73 -37.06
CA TYR A 55 35.14 -3.40 -35.95
C TYR A 55 35.67 -1.97 -36.16
N ASP A 56 34.84 -0.96 -35.85
CA ASP A 56 35.28 0.44 -35.79
C ASP A 56 35.59 0.84 -34.35
N GLY A 57 36.82 1.30 -34.12
CA GLY A 57 37.12 2.21 -33.01
C GLY A 57 37.79 1.60 -31.76
N LEU A 58 38.91 0.90 -31.90
CA LEU A 58 39.88 0.78 -30.81
C LEU A 58 40.93 1.89 -30.97
N GLY A 59 40.92 2.84 -30.03
CA GLY A 59 41.84 3.98 -30.00
C GLY A 59 43.30 3.52 -29.91
N GLU A 60 44.09 3.98 -30.87
CA GLU A 60 45.52 3.76 -30.97
C GLU A 60 46.24 4.55 -29.86
N TYR A 61 47.09 3.88 -29.07
CA TYR A 61 47.88 4.53 -28.01
C TYR A 61 49.08 5.22 -28.65
N ASP A 62 49.08 6.56 -28.66
CA ASP A 62 50.22 7.39 -29.04
C ASP A 62 51.10 7.66 -27.79
N PRO A 63 52.35 7.16 -27.73
CA PRO A 63 53.24 7.36 -26.59
C PRO A 63 53.73 8.81 -26.41
N SER A 64 53.39 9.72 -27.33
CA SER A 64 53.80 11.13 -27.30
C SER A 64 52.76 12.09 -26.69
N GLU A 65 51.53 11.62 -26.41
CA GLU A 65 50.55 12.41 -25.67
C GLU A 65 50.84 12.37 -24.16
N GLY A 66 51.40 13.46 -23.64
CA GLY A 66 51.58 13.66 -22.20
C GLY A 66 50.25 13.61 -21.43
N ILE A 67 50.28 13.02 -20.24
CA ILE A 67 49.13 12.88 -19.33
C ILE A 67 48.51 14.27 -19.08
N LYS A 68 47.29 14.49 -19.57
CA LYS A 68 46.51 15.69 -19.25
C LYS A 68 46.26 15.71 -17.72
N PRO A 69 46.48 16.84 -17.03
CA PRO A 69 46.25 16.91 -15.59
C PRO A 69 44.78 16.58 -15.31
N GLU A 70 44.56 15.76 -14.27
CA GLU A 70 43.25 15.30 -13.80
C GLU A 70 42.24 16.44 -13.82
N ARG A 71 41.09 16.20 -14.46
CA ARG A 71 39.91 17.01 -14.16
C ARG A 71 39.63 16.82 -12.68
N GLU A 72 39.69 17.93 -11.94
CA GLU A 72 39.28 18.01 -10.55
C GLU A 72 37.88 17.39 -10.44
N VAL A 73 37.81 16.17 -9.91
CA VAL A 73 36.53 15.54 -9.61
C VAL A 73 36.00 16.33 -8.42
N VAL A 74 35.07 17.24 -8.67
CA VAL A 74 34.27 17.86 -7.61
C VAL A 74 33.44 16.73 -7.02
N VAL A 75 34.00 16.06 -6.03
CA VAL A 75 33.27 15.14 -5.16
C VAL A 75 32.34 16.04 -4.37
N GLY A 76 31.09 16.17 -4.81
CA GLY A 76 30.07 16.86 -4.04
C GLY A 76 30.02 16.26 -2.65
N ASP A 77 29.97 17.11 -1.63
CA ASP A 77 29.98 16.71 -0.23
C ASP A 77 28.99 15.53 -0.01
N PRO A 78 29.42 14.37 0.52
CA PRO A 78 28.56 13.20 0.68
C PRO A 78 27.46 13.39 1.73
N GLN A 79 27.40 14.56 2.37
CA GLN A 79 26.33 14.95 3.27
C GLN A 79 25.54 16.09 2.63
N ILE A 80 24.57 15.74 1.78
CA ILE A 80 23.33 16.53 1.75
C ILE A 80 22.78 16.44 3.17
N ARG A 81 23.16 17.42 3.99
CA ARG A 81 22.57 17.64 5.30
C ARG A 81 21.10 17.89 5.01
N LEU A 82 20.27 16.86 5.22
CA LEU A 82 18.82 17.02 5.27
C LEU A 82 18.61 18.25 6.15
N LYS A 83 18.09 19.33 5.57
CA LYS A 83 17.72 20.49 6.38
C LYS A 83 16.71 19.94 7.37
N GLU A 84 17.12 19.82 8.63
CA GLU A 84 16.23 19.44 9.70
C GLU A 84 15.12 20.48 9.67
N LYS A 85 13.97 20.09 9.13
CA LYS A 85 12.78 20.91 9.22
C LYS A 85 12.53 21.02 10.71
N GLU A 86 12.65 22.23 11.28
CA GLU A 86 12.29 22.50 12.66
C GLU A 86 10.88 21.94 12.87
N ARG A 87 10.79 20.83 13.63
CA ARG A 87 9.52 20.21 13.98
C ARG A 87 9.02 20.93 15.21
N ASP A 88 7.77 21.37 15.16
CA ASP A 88 7.15 21.99 16.33
C ASP A 88 7.12 20.99 17.50
N VAL A 89 7.47 21.46 18.70
CA VAL A 89 7.50 20.64 19.92
C VAL A 89 6.11 20.07 20.20
N THR A 90 5.05 20.82 19.88
CA THR A 90 3.67 20.36 20.05
C THR A 90 3.35 19.16 19.14
N SER A 91 3.81 19.19 17.87
CA SER A 91 3.70 18.08 16.92
C SER A 91 4.37 16.82 17.47
N ILE A 92 5.60 16.96 18.00
CA ILE A 92 6.35 15.83 18.55
C ILE A 92 5.62 15.22 19.77
N LEU A 93 5.11 16.05 20.67
CA LEU A 93 4.37 15.58 21.85
C LEU A 93 3.10 14.82 21.46
N ARG A 94 2.41 15.24 20.39
CA ARG A 94 1.23 14.54 19.88
C ARG A 94 1.59 13.20 19.23
N GLU A 95 2.66 13.15 18.44
CA GLU A 95 3.18 11.89 17.88
C GLU A 95 3.50 10.88 19.00
N LEU A 96 4.18 11.35 20.05
CA LEU A 96 4.48 10.53 21.22
C LEU A 96 3.21 10.10 21.98
N ALA A 97 2.23 10.99 22.11
CA ALA A 97 0.93 10.66 22.72
C ALA A 97 0.16 9.61 21.91
N ALA A 98 0.19 9.69 20.57
CA ALA A 98 -0.43 8.71 19.68
C ALA A 98 0.21 7.32 19.79
N ILE A 99 1.52 7.23 20.06
CA ILE A 99 2.21 5.96 20.35
C ILE A 99 1.75 5.38 21.68
N GLN A 100 1.50 6.23 22.68
CA GLN A 100 1.07 5.80 24.02
C GLN A 100 -0.42 5.48 24.11
N GLN A 101 -1.24 5.91 23.13
CA GLN A 101 -2.64 5.52 23.04
C GLN A 101 -2.78 4.02 22.75
N GLN A 102 -2.95 3.25 23.83
CA GLN A 102 -3.30 1.84 23.78
C GLN A 102 -4.80 1.72 23.51
N GLY A 103 -5.19 1.64 22.23
CA GLY A 103 -6.58 1.42 21.84
C GLY A 103 -6.76 1.32 20.32
N PRO A 104 -7.95 0.87 19.87
CA PRO A 104 -8.34 0.93 18.46
C PRO A 104 -8.21 2.36 17.92
N GLN A 105 -7.44 2.54 16.84
CA GLN A 105 -7.29 3.84 16.17
C GLN A 105 -8.00 3.84 14.81
N LYS A 106 -8.33 5.04 14.31
CA LYS A 106 -8.92 5.20 12.98
C LYS A 106 -7.88 5.68 11.98
N TYR A 107 -7.61 4.84 10.99
CA TYR A 107 -6.65 5.12 9.93
C TYR A 107 -7.36 5.47 8.62
N CYS A 108 -7.00 6.60 8.03
CA CYS A 108 -7.30 6.90 6.65
C CYS A 108 -6.16 6.37 5.78
N ILE A 109 -6.46 5.54 4.78
CA ILE A 109 -5.49 5.15 3.75
C ILE A 109 -5.91 5.77 2.43
N LEU A 110 -5.08 6.66 1.91
CA LEU A 110 -5.25 7.30 0.61
C LEU A 110 -4.04 7.04 -0.26
N GLY A 111 -4.25 7.06 -1.57
CA GLY A 111 -3.14 7.03 -2.49
C GLY A 111 -3.52 7.06 -3.94
N THR A 112 -2.51 6.91 -4.79
CA THR A 112 -2.67 7.03 -6.23
C THR A 112 -3.50 5.89 -6.82
N ARG A 113 -4.25 6.23 -7.88
CA ARG A 113 -5.04 5.27 -8.66
C ARG A 113 -4.16 4.34 -9.49
N HIS A 114 -2.99 4.84 -9.90
CA HIS A 114 -2.00 4.11 -10.67
C HIS A 114 -0.85 3.75 -9.74
N CYS A 115 -0.71 2.47 -9.48
CA CYS A 115 0.22 1.90 -8.51
C CYS A 115 0.65 0.52 -9.02
N SER A 116 1.95 0.22 -8.94
CA SER A 116 2.48 -1.08 -9.41
C SER A 116 1.87 -2.24 -8.62
N TYR A 117 1.86 -3.44 -9.19
CA TYR A 117 1.31 -4.62 -8.51
C TYR A 117 2.00 -4.88 -7.16
N LEU A 118 3.33 -4.72 -7.10
CA LEU A 118 4.11 -4.89 -5.86
C LEU A 118 3.66 -3.90 -4.79
N HIS A 119 3.53 -2.61 -5.13
CA HIS A 119 3.07 -1.59 -4.19
C HIS A 119 1.64 -1.88 -3.70
N GLN A 120 0.76 -2.36 -4.59
CA GLN A 120 -0.58 -2.81 -4.19
C GLN A 120 -0.52 -3.97 -3.19
N GLN A 121 0.38 -4.95 -3.35
CA GLN A 121 0.53 -6.05 -2.39
C GLN A 121 0.98 -5.57 -1.00
N ILE A 122 1.89 -4.59 -0.95
CA ILE A 122 2.33 -3.98 0.32
C ILE A 122 1.16 -3.27 1.00
N VAL A 123 0.40 -2.48 0.25
CA VAL A 123 -0.79 -1.77 0.76
C VAL A 123 -1.83 -2.77 1.28
N GLU A 124 -2.08 -3.85 0.55
CA GLU A 124 -3.01 -4.90 0.94
C GLU A 124 -2.60 -5.56 2.27
N LEU A 125 -1.32 -5.90 2.42
CA LEU A 125 -0.80 -6.50 3.65
C LEU A 125 -0.85 -5.54 4.84
N LEU A 126 -0.57 -4.25 4.61
CA LEU A 126 -0.66 -3.21 5.64
C LEU A 126 -2.11 -3.02 6.11
N ALA A 127 -3.07 -2.92 5.18
CA ALA A 127 -4.48 -2.79 5.53
C ALA A 127 -4.99 -4.03 6.29
N TYR A 128 -4.61 -5.22 5.85
CA TYR A 128 -4.90 -6.47 6.55
C TYR A 128 -4.39 -6.48 7.98
N ALA A 129 -3.11 -6.09 8.19
CA ALA A 129 -2.51 -6.05 9.52
C ALA A 129 -3.20 -5.02 10.43
N LEU A 130 -3.52 -3.82 9.91
CA LEU A 130 -4.22 -2.78 10.67
C LEU A 130 -5.58 -3.26 11.16
N VAL A 131 -6.37 -3.86 10.27
CA VAL A 131 -7.68 -4.41 10.61
C VAL A 131 -7.53 -5.57 11.60
N LEU A 132 -6.57 -6.50 11.43
CA LEU A 132 -6.33 -7.57 12.40
C LEU A 132 -5.97 -7.07 13.80
N SER A 133 -5.22 -5.97 13.90
CA SER A 133 -4.85 -5.36 15.18
C SER A 133 -6.01 -4.64 15.89
N GLY A 134 -7.19 -4.54 15.26
CA GLY A 134 -8.37 -3.91 15.86
C GLY A 134 -8.58 -2.47 15.47
N ASN A 135 -7.84 -1.96 14.49
CA ASN A 135 -7.99 -0.60 14.00
C ASN A 135 -9.08 -0.50 12.95
N HIS A 136 -9.75 0.65 12.90
CA HIS A 136 -10.75 0.95 11.87
C HIS A 136 -10.05 1.61 10.69
N VAL A 137 -10.23 1.03 9.49
CA VAL A 137 -9.65 1.55 8.25
C VAL A 137 -10.71 2.25 7.43
N PHE A 138 -10.40 3.48 7.03
CA PHE A 138 -11.17 4.32 6.13
C PHE A 138 -10.40 4.50 4.83
N THR A 139 -11.08 4.40 3.70
CA THR A 139 -10.47 4.66 2.40
C THR A 139 -11.51 5.10 1.38
N SER A 140 -11.05 5.56 0.22
CA SER A 140 -11.93 5.90 -0.90
C SER A 140 -12.23 4.68 -1.78
N GLY A 141 -13.27 4.72 -2.60
CA GLY A 141 -13.54 3.65 -3.57
C GLY A 141 -12.68 3.65 -4.83
N ALA A 142 -11.57 4.39 -4.86
CA ALA A 142 -10.75 4.51 -6.06
C ALA A 142 -9.92 3.24 -6.37
N GLY A 143 -9.41 3.14 -7.60
CA GLY A 143 -8.46 2.06 -7.97
C GLY A 143 -7.09 2.18 -7.27
N GLY A 144 -6.18 1.27 -7.60
CA GLY A 144 -4.79 1.32 -7.13
C GLY A 144 -4.68 1.07 -5.63
N THR A 145 -4.09 2.02 -4.91
CA THR A 145 -3.88 1.94 -3.45
C THR A 145 -5.18 1.66 -2.71
N ASN A 146 -6.24 2.41 -2.99
CA ASN A 146 -7.48 2.32 -2.22
C ASN A 146 -8.19 0.96 -2.46
N ALA A 147 -8.19 0.47 -3.70
CA ALA A 147 -8.68 -0.88 -3.99
C ALA A 147 -7.86 -1.97 -3.28
N ALA A 148 -6.54 -1.83 -3.21
CA ALA A 148 -5.68 -2.74 -2.45
C ALA A 148 -5.97 -2.70 -0.94
N THR A 149 -6.23 -1.51 -0.39
CA THR A 149 -6.69 -1.36 1.00
C THR A 149 -7.98 -2.12 1.26
N ILE A 150 -8.99 -1.96 0.40
CA ILE A 150 -10.28 -2.66 0.53
C ILE A 150 -10.07 -4.17 0.50
N ARG A 151 -9.26 -4.69 -0.43
CA ARG A 151 -8.96 -6.13 -0.50
C ARG A 151 -8.28 -6.63 0.77
N GLY A 152 -7.32 -5.88 1.29
CA GLY A 152 -6.56 -6.25 2.49
C GLY A 152 -7.45 -6.29 3.73
N ALA A 153 -8.31 -5.28 3.89
CA ALA A 153 -9.26 -5.21 4.98
C ALA A 153 -10.31 -6.33 4.91
N LEU A 154 -10.89 -6.60 3.74
CA LEU A 154 -11.86 -7.69 3.56
C LEU A 154 -11.24 -9.08 3.84
N ARG A 155 -9.95 -9.26 3.56
CA ARG A 155 -9.22 -10.49 3.87
C ARG A 155 -9.11 -10.78 5.37
N ALA A 156 -9.25 -9.76 6.23
CA ALA A 156 -9.21 -9.92 7.68
C ALA A 156 -10.51 -10.47 8.28
N GLU A 157 -11.55 -10.70 7.48
CA GLU A 157 -12.88 -11.21 7.91
C GLU A 157 -13.53 -10.34 9.02
N ARG A 158 -13.17 -9.05 9.08
CA ARG A 158 -13.72 -8.05 9.99
C ARG A 158 -14.23 -6.84 9.22
N GLU A 159 -15.34 -7.05 8.54
CA GLU A 159 -15.98 -6.05 7.67
C GLU A 159 -16.52 -4.84 8.44
N ASP A 160 -16.71 -4.96 9.76
CA ASP A 160 -17.16 -3.89 10.66
C ASP A 160 -16.10 -2.80 10.89
N LEU A 161 -14.82 -3.12 10.63
CA LEU A 161 -13.69 -2.20 10.79
C LEU A 161 -13.23 -1.58 9.46
N LEU A 162 -14.05 -1.69 8.41
CA LEU A 162 -13.77 -1.08 7.11
C LEU A 162 -14.93 -0.19 6.70
N THR A 163 -14.64 1.10 6.48
CA THR A 163 -15.58 2.05 5.88
C THR A 163 -15.02 2.57 4.57
N VAL A 164 -15.81 2.45 3.49
CA VAL A 164 -15.45 2.99 2.18
C VAL A 164 -16.30 4.18 1.84
N VAL A 165 -15.67 5.30 1.51
CA VAL A 165 -16.36 6.53 1.09
C VAL A 165 -16.19 6.72 -0.41
N LEU A 166 -17.31 6.87 -1.12
CA LEU A 166 -17.31 7.14 -2.55
C LEU A 166 -17.48 8.66 -2.79
N PRO A 167 -16.64 9.26 -3.66
CA PRO A 167 -16.72 10.69 -3.95
C PRO A 167 -18.01 11.09 -4.69
N GLN A 168 -18.67 10.13 -5.33
CA GLN A 168 -19.89 10.24 -6.12
C GLN A 168 -20.74 8.97 -5.89
N SER A 169 -21.92 8.88 -6.49
CA SER A 169 -22.78 7.69 -6.43
C SER A 169 -22.07 6.44 -6.97
N MET A 170 -22.59 5.26 -6.58
CA MET A 170 -22.06 3.96 -6.98
C MET A 170 -22.03 3.78 -8.51
N ASP A 171 -23.05 4.30 -9.21
CA ASP A 171 -23.18 4.17 -10.67
C ASP A 171 -22.12 4.97 -11.44
N ARG A 172 -21.51 5.97 -10.81
CA ARG A 172 -20.42 6.77 -11.37
C ARG A 172 -19.05 6.10 -11.24
N GLN A 173 -18.92 5.05 -10.43
CA GLN A 173 -17.66 4.33 -10.24
C GLN A 173 -17.38 3.38 -11.41
N THR A 174 -16.11 3.00 -11.60
CA THR A 174 -15.75 1.99 -12.60
C THR A 174 -16.36 0.62 -12.24
N LYS A 175 -16.64 -0.23 -13.24
CA LYS A 175 -17.21 -1.56 -13.00
C LYS A 175 -16.40 -2.40 -12.01
N GLU A 176 -15.07 -2.32 -12.09
CA GLU A 176 -14.15 -3.00 -11.18
C GLU A 176 -14.31 -2.50 -9.73
N SER A 177 -14.33 -1.18 -9.55
CA SER A 177 -14.56 -0.58 -8.22
C SER A 177 -15.92 -0.99 -7.67
N GLN A 178 -16.98 -0.92 -8.48
CA GLN A 178 -18.32 -1.36 -8.05
C GLN A 178 -18.34 -2.83 -7.59
N GLN A 179 -17.68 -3.73 -8.31
CA GLN A 179 -17.61 -5.15 -7.93
C GLN A 179 -16.88 -5.38 -6.60
N LEU A 180 -15.85 -4.58 -6.33
CA LEU A 180 -15.09 -4.64 -5.08
C LEU A 180 -15.89 -4.03 -3.92
N VAL A 181 -16.42 -2.82 -4.10
CA VAL A 181 -17.14 -2.08 -3.07
C VAL A 181 -18.46 -2.76 -2.69
N LYS A 182 -19.11 -3.49 -3.62
CA LYS A 182 -20.28 -4.33 -3.31
C LYS A 182 -20.02 -5.42 -2.25
N LYS A 183 -18.76 -5.78 -2.02
CA LYS A 183 -18.36 -6.75 -0.96
C LYS A 183 -18.19 -6.07 0.40
N VAL A 184 -18.15 -4.74 0.44
CA VAL A 184 -17.96 -3.96 1.66
C VAL A 184 -19.32 -3.70 2.30
N LYS A 185 -19.41 -3.91 3.61
CA LYS A 185 -20.65 -3.72 4.38
C LYS A 185 -20.96 -2.25 4.63
N ASP A 186 -19.96 -1.46 5.02
CA ASP A 186 -20.12 -0.04 5.32
C ASP A 186 -19.60 0.84 4.19
N VAL A 187 -20.53 1.38 3.40
CA VAL A 187 -20.25 2.21 2.24
C VAL A 187 -21.04 3.51 2.34
N VAL A 188 -20.31 4.63 2.37
CA VAL A 188 -20.88 5.97 2.35
C VAL A 188 -20.72 6.53 0.95
N THR A 189 -21.80 6.99 0.32
CA THR A 189 -21.75 7.58 -1.03
C THR A 189 -22.15 9.04 -0.99
N MET A 190 -21.59 9.85 -1.89
CA MET A 190 -21.87 11.29 -1.99
C MET A 190 -22.57 11.65 -3.31
N PRO A 191 -23.81 11.21 -3.54
CA PRO A 191 -24.53 11.46 -4.81
C PRO A 191 -24.75 12.95 -5.10
N GLN A 192 -24.73 13.81 -4.07
CA GLN A 192 -24.80 15.26 -4.24
C GLN A 192 -23.63 15.85 -5.05
N ASN A 193 -22.55 15.08 -5.26
CA ASN A 193 -21.38 15.49 -6.03
C ASN A 193 -21.38 14.94 -7.46
N ASP A 194 -22.42 14.24 -7.92
CA ASP A 194 -22.44 13.52 -9.21
C ASP A 194 -22.23 14.44 -10.43
N ASP A 195 -22.73 15.68 -10.33
CA ASP A 195 -22.62 16.71 -11.37
C ASP A 195 -21.25 17.41 -11.39
N MET A 196 -20.43 17.21 -10.35
CA MET A 196 -19.10 17.82 -10.26
C MET A 196 -18.05 17.01 -11.02
N SER A 197 -16.90 17.64 -11.29
CA SER A 197 -15.73 16.91 -11.81
C SER A 197 -15.22 15.92 -10.78
N LEU A 198 -14.70 14.78 -11.25
CA LEU A 198 -14.22 13.72 -10.36
C LEU A 198 -13.05 14.18 -9.49
N ASP A 199 -12.22 15.11 -9.96
CA ASP A 199 -11.13 15.69 -9.16
C ASP A 199 -11.68 16.50 -7.97
N MET A 200 -12.64 17.40 -8.22
CA MET A 200 -13.29 18.18 -7.16
C MET A 200 -14.05 17.29 -6.17
N ALA A 201 -14.81 16.32 -6.68
CA ALA A 201 -15.52 15.36 -5.85
C ALA A 201 -14.54 14.51 -5.00
N SER A 202 -13.37 14.15 -5.56
CA SER A 202 -12.34 13.41 -4.83
C SER A 202 -11.72 14.24 -3.71
N ARG A 203 -11.47 15.55 -3.93
CA ARG A 203 -10.99 16.46 -2.86
C ARG A 203 -11.97 16.54 -1.70
N ILE A 204 -13.25 16.77 -1.99
CA ILE A 204 -14.32 16.83 -0.97
C ILE A 204 -14.40 15.51 -0.20
N CYS A 205 -14.33 14.38 -0.91
CA CYS A 205 -14.32 13.05 -0.30
C CYS A 205 -13.11 12.83 0.61
N ASN A 206 -11.93 13.30 0.19
CA ASN A 206 -10.71 13.18 0.98
C ASN A 206 -10.83 14.02 2.26
N SER A 207 -11.24 15.28 2.18
CA SER A 207 -11.46 16.13 3.36
C SER A 207 -12.45 15.50 4.34
N TYR A 208 -13.53 14.90 3.83
CA TYR A 208 -14.46 14.14 4.66
C TYR A 208 -13.78 12.94 5.34
N LEU A 209 -13.01 12.14 4.61
CA LEU A 209 -12.28 11.00 5.17
C LEU A 209 -11.32 11.44 6.29
N LEU A 210 -10.54 12.51 6.07
CA LEU A 210 -9.63 13.05 7.07
C LEU A 210 -10.37 13.49 8.34
N SER A 211 -11.57 14.08 8.20
CA SER A 211 -12.39 14.49 9.34
C SER A 211 -12.89 13.33 10.22
N GLN A 212 -12.90 12.09 9.69
CA GLN A 212 -13.40 10.91 10.40
C GLN A 212 -12.29 10.09 11.08
N THR A 213 -11.03 10.44 10.86
CA THR A 213 -9.87 9.62 11.22
C THR A 213 -8.85 10.36 12.08
N ASP A 214 -8.01 9.60 12.77
CA ASP A 214 -6.96 10.14 13.66
C ASP A 214 -5.57 10.12 13.00
N GLN A 215 -5.38 9.25 12.00
CA GLN A 215 -4.12 9.09 11.27
C GLN A 215 -4.35 8.98 9.78
N LEU A 216 -3.40 9.46 8.99
CA LEU A 216 -3.35 9.28 7.53
C LEU A 216 -2.11 8.47 7.14
N ILE A 217 -2.31 7.43 6.35
CA ILE A 217 -1.26 6.73 5.60
C ILE A 217 -1.48 7.07 4.12
N SER A 218 -0.57 7.84 3.56
CA SER A 218 -0.64 8.39 2.22
C SER A 218 0.39 7.71 1.31
N PHE A 219 -0.08 6.99 0.29
CA PHE A 219 0.76 6.40 -0.76
C PHE A 219 0.72 7.29 -1.99
N ALA A 220 1.73 8.14 -2.14
CA ALA A 220 1.75 9.18 -3.16
C ALA A 220 2.81 8.92 -4.24
N PHE A 221 2.57 9.45 -5.43
CA PHE A 221 3.63 9.79 -6.38
C PHE A 221 3.87 11.30 -6.24
N HIS A 222 5.07 11.78 -6.54
CA HIS A 222 5.41 13.21 -6.44
C HIS A 222 4.53 14.09 -7.35
N GLU A 223 3.94 13.50 -8.40
CA GLU A 223 3.06 14.19 -9.35
C GLU A 223 1.57 14.16 -8.95
N SER A 224 1.19 13.44 -7.89
CA SER A 224 -0.21 13.29 -7.50
C SER A 224 -0.71 14.50 -6.70
N SER A 225 -1.23 15.52 -7.39
CA SER A 225 -1.75 16.75 -6.76
C SER A 225 -2.82 16.46 -5.71
N THR A 226 -3.84 15.66 -6.01
CA THR A 226 -4.95 15.37 -5.09
C THR A 226 -4.50 14.69 -3.79
N VAL A 227 -3.55 13.76 -3.86
CA VAL A 227 -3.05 13.03 -2.68
C VAL A 227 -2.09 13.90 -1.87
N ILE A 228 -1.26 14.69 -2.53
CA ILE A 228 -0.35 15.64 -1.88
C ILE A 228 -1.14 16.75 -1.17
N GLU A 229 -2.21 17.26 -1.79
CA GLU A 229 -3.12 18.23 -1.17
C GLU A 229 -3.79 17.63 0.07
N ALA A 230 -4.35 16.42 -0.01
CA ALA A 230 -4.91 15.74 1.17
C ALA A 230 -3.87 15.54 2.28
N THR A 231 -2.62 15.27 1.91
CA THR A 231 -1.50 15.14 2.86
C THR A 231 -1.16 16.48 3.53
N LYS A 232 -1.30 17.60 2.81
CA LYS A 232 -1.11 18.94 3.37
C LYS A 232 -2.27 19.30 4.31
N GLU A 233 -3.50 19.09 3.87
CA GLU A 233 -4.70 19.29 4.69
C GLU A 233 -4.64 18.49 5.99
N ALA A 234 -4.25 17.21 5.92
CA ALA A 234 -4.08 16.37 7.11
C ALA A 234 -3.04 16.94 8.10
N LYS A 235 -1.97 17.55 7.60
CA LYS A 235 -0.96 18.20 8.45
C LYS A 235 -1.48 19.50 9.06
N GLU A 236 -2.32 20.25 8.32
CA GLU A 236 -2.98 21.45 8.83
C GLU A 236 -4.03 21.12 9.92
N LEU A 237 -4.60 19.92 9.89
CA LEU A 237 -5.47 19.38 10.93
C LEU A 237 -4.70 18.79 12.13
N ASP A 238 -3.37 18.95 12.17
CA ASP A 238 -2.47 18.36 13.17
C ASP A 238 -2.64 16.83 13.31
N MET A 239 -3.01 16.16 12.22
CA MET A 239 -3.20 14.72 12.17
C MET A 239 -1.86 13.99 12.04
N LEU A 240 -1.75 12.75 12.56
CA LEU A 240 -0.54 11.95 12.37
C LEU A 240 -0.47 11.44 10.92
N VAL A 241 0.50 11.95 10.15
CA VAL A 241 0.61 11.64 8.72
C VAL A 241 1.88 10.85 8.41
N THR A 242 1.69 9.64 7.87
CA THR A 242 2.76 8.84 7.28
C THR A 242 2.64 8.90 5.76
N THR A 243 3.63 9.46 5.07
CA THR A 243 3.65 9.52 3.60
C THR A 243 4.72 8.57 3.07
N LEU A 244 4.32 7.70 2.14
CA LEU A 244 5.18 6.75 1.43
C LEU A 244 5.14 7.11 -0.06
N PHE A 245 6.31 7.45 -0.63
CA PHE A 245 6.44 7.72 -2.05
C PHE A 245 6.71 6.42 -2.83
N LEU A 246 6.08 6.29 -4.00
CA LEU A 246 6.04 5.06 -4.80
C LEU A 246 6.86 5.14 -6.11
N ASP A 247 7.64 6.21 -6.28
CA ASP A 247 8.43 6.59 -7.46
C ASP A 247 9.93 6.75 -7.17
#